data_AF-A0A1F1UYB8-F1
#
_entry.id   AF-A0A1F1UYB8-F1
#
_cell.length_a   1.000
_cell.length_b   1.000
_cell.length_c   1.000
_cell.angle_alpha   90.00
_cell.angle_beta   90.00
_cell.angle_gamma   90.00
#
_symmetry.space_group_name_H-M   'P 1'
#
loop_
_entity.id
_entity.type
_entity.pdbx_description
1 polymer ?
#
loop_
_entity_poly.entity_id
_entity_poly.type
_entity_poly.pdbx_seq_one_letter_code
_entity_poly.pdbx_strand_id
1 'polypeptide(L)' 'MHEDHYWDAQDIACGDVLVRLFLLFRDQIKDGEVLHLRSTNEAIDIDIRAWCGLTGNTLLRADHPEFYIRKTSD' A
#
# COMPACT_ATOMS: atom_id res chain seq x y z
N MET A 1 -5.70 6.78 -13.96
CA MET A 1 -5.85 6.35 -12.57
C MET A 1 -5.75 7.60 -11.72
N HIS A 2 -6.69 7.87 -10.82
CA HIS A 2 -6.60 8.98 -9.87
C HIS A 2 -6.07 8.38 -8.56
N GLU A 3 -5.04 9.00 -7.99
CA GLU A 3 -4.56 8.68 -6.64
C GLU A 3 -5.24 9.64 -5.66
N ASP A 4 -5.90 9.10 -4.64
CA ASP A 4 -6.61 9.90 -3.63
C ASP A 4 -5.67 10.27 -2.47
N HIS A 5 -4.67 9.42 -2.21
CA HIS A 5 -3.70 9.57 -1.14
C HIS A 5 -2.29 9.23 -1.63
N TYR A 6 -1.28 9.89 -1.06
CA TYR A 6 0.14 9.61 -1.32
C TYR A 6 0.90 9.35 -0.02
N TRP A 7 1.75 8.33 -0.01
CA TRP A 7 2.67 8.05 1.09
C TRP A 7 4.05 7.63 0.58
N ASP A 8 5.09 8.39 0.94
CA ASP A 8 6.49 8.02 0.75
C ASP A 8 7.02 7.26 1.97
N ALA A 9 7.17 5.95 1.82
CA ALA A 9 7.72 5.06 2.84
C ALA A 9 9.25 4.91 2.75
N GLN A 10 9.92 5.53 1.78
CA GLN A 10 11.38 5.47 1.61
C GLN A 10 11.91 4.03 1.76
N ASP A 11 12.95 3.80 2.57
CA ASP A 11 13.55 2.49 2.88
C ASP A 11 13.12 1.95 4.25
N ILE A 12 11.86 2.17 4.65
CA ILE A 12 11.36 1.60 5.91
C ILE A 12 11.47 0.07 5.86
N ALA A 13 11.96 -0.51 6.96
CA ALA A 13 12.09 -1.96 7.11
C ALA A 13 10.74 -2.67 6.92
N CYS A 14 10.77 -3.85 6.31
CA CYS A 14 9.60 -4.65 5.90
C CYS A 14 8.53 -4.84 7.00
N GLY A 15 8.93 -5.04 8.26
CA GLY A 15 7.97 -5.21 9.36
C GLY A 15 7.23 -3.91 9.72
N ASP A 16 7.93 -2.78 9.68
CA ASP A 16 7.38 -1.49 10.07
C ASP A 16 6.49 -0.88 8.98
N VAL A 17 6.78 -1.16 7.71
CA VAL A 17 6.00 -0.63 6.59
C VAL A 17 4.59 -1.21 6.57
N LEU A 18 4.42 -2.50 6.84
CA LEU A 18 3.11 -3.16 6.85
C LEU A 18 2.23 -2.67 8.00
N VAL A 19 2.80 -2.45 9.20
CA VAL A 19 2.06 -1.91 10.34
C VAL A 19 1.57 -0.48 10.04
N ARG A 20 2.44 0.37 9.48
CA ARG A 20 2.07 1.73 9.11
C ARG A 20 1.04 1.76 7.98
N LEU A 21 1.18 0.88 6.99
CA LEU A 21 0.21 0.71 5.90
C LEU A 21 -1.16 0.32 6.45
N PHE A 22 -1.21 -0.64 7.38
CA PHE A 22 -2.44 -1.05 8.03
C PHE A 22 -3.11 0.12 8.78
N LEU A 23 -2.35 0.87 9.58
CA LEU A 23 -2.88 2.03 10.31
C LEU A 23 -3.40 3.11 9.35
N LEU A 24 -2.67 3.37 8.26
CA LEU A 24 -3.07 4.31 7.21
C LEU A 24 -4.42 3.91 6.57
N PHE A 25 -4.56 2.64 6.18
CA PHE A 25 -5.81 2.13 5.61
C PHE A 25 -6.96 2.12 6.60
N ARG A 26 -6.69 1.87 7.89
CA ARG A 26 -7.71 1.89 8.94
C ARG A 26 -8.23 3.30 9.21
N ASP A 27 -7.32 4.27 9.30
CA ASP A 27 -7.63 5.59 9.86
C ASP A 27 -7.93 6.66 8.81
N GLN A 28 -7.38 6.54 7.59
CA GLN A 28 -7.38 7.64 6.61
C GLN A 28 -7.97 7.27 5.25
N ILE A 29 -7.81 6.03 4.81
CA ILE A 29 -8.29 5.59 3.49
C ILE A 29 -9.73 5.08 3.60
N LYS A 30 -10.63 5.59 2.77
CA LYS A 30 -12.01 5.09 2.67
C LYS A 30 -12.13 4.00 1.62
N ASP A 31 -13.20 3.25 1.71
CA ASP A 31 -13.52 2.16 0.78
C ASP A 31 -13.54 2.66 -0.67
N GLY A 32 -12.83 1.95 -1.54
CA GLY A 32 -12.68 2.31 -2.95
C GLY A 32 -11.61 3.37 -3.25
N GLU A 33 -11.09 4.11 -2.27
CA GLU A 33 -10.00 5.07 -2.47
C GLU A 33 -8.67 4.36 -2.75
N VAL A 34 -7.80 5.05 -3.48
CA VAL A 34 -6.50 4.55 -3.94
C VAL A 34 -5.37 5.26 -3.21
N LEU A 35 -4.52 4.47 -2.55
CA LEU A 35 -3.21 4.91 -2.05
C LEU A 35 -2.14 4.71 -3.13
N HIS A 36 -1.41 5.78 -3.41
CA HIS A 36 -0.10 5.74 -4.07
C HIS A 36 1.00 5.66 -3.00
N LEU A 37 1.65 4.50 -2.92
CA LEU A 37 2.77 4.21 -2.03
C LEU A 37 4.07 4.24 -2.83
N ARG A 38 5.03 5.03 -2.37
CA ARG A 38 6.42 4.98 -2.87
C ARG A 38 7.33 4.33 -1.83
N SER A 39 8.15 3.36 -2.24
CA SER A 39 9.20 2.80 -1.39
C SER A 39 10.40 2.32 -2.19
N THR A 40 11.60 2.62 -1.69
CA THR A 40 12.89 2.22 -2.27
C THR A 40 13.42 0.90 -1.71
N ASN A 41 12.69 0.27 -0.78
CA ASN A 41 13.03 -1.05 -0.26
C ASN A 41 12.72 -2.11 -1.33
N GLU A 42 13.73 -2.82 -1.81
CA GLU A 42 13.59 -3.83 -2.88
C GLU A 42 12.69 -5.02 -2.48
N ALA A 43 12.61 -5.35 -1.18
CA ALA A 43 11.81 -6.47 -0.70
C ALA A 43 10.31 -6.16 -0.58
N ILE A 44 9.92 -4.89 -0.71
CA ILE A 44 8.54 -4.45 -0.43
C ILE A 44 7.50 -5.03 -1.39
N ASP A 45 7.89 -5.40 -2.62
CA ASP A 45 6.95 -5.96 -3.61
C ASP A 45 6.29 -7.25 -3.08
N ILE A 46 7.07 -8.13 -2.44
CA ILE A 46 6.56 -9.39 -1.87
C ILE A 46 5.61 -9.10 -0.71
N ASP A 47 5.98 -8.16 0.15
CA ASP A 47 5.20 -7.80 1.34
C ASP A 47 3.84 -7.18 0.97
N ILE A 48 3.83 -6.26 -0.01
CA ILE A 48 2.60 -5.59 -0.47
C ILE A 48 1.64 -6.58 -1.13
N ARG A 49 2.16 -7.49 -1.95
CA ARG A 49 1.35 -8.57 -2.57
C ARG A 49 0.74 -9.46 -1.50
N ALA A 50 1.54 -9.91 -0.52
CA ALA A 50 1.06 -10.75 0.57
C ALA A 50 -0.01 -10.03 1.40
N TRP A 51 0.24 -8.77 1.77
CA TRP A 51 -0.69 -7.96 2.55
C TRP A 51 -2.01 -7.70 1.82
N CYS A 52 -1.96 -7.40 0.51
CA CYS A 52 -3.17 -7.27 -0.32
C CYS A 52 -3.98 -8.59 -0.34
N GLY A 53 -3.30 -9.74 -0.49
CA GLY A 53 -3.93 -11.05 -0.43
C GLY A 53 -4.60 -11.36 0.92
N LEU A 54 -3.99 -10.93 2.04
CA LEU A 54 -4.53 -11.12 3.38
C LEU A 54 -5.70 -10.19 3.73
N THR A 55 -5.71 -8.97 3.17
CA THR A 55 -6.69 -7.93 3.53
C THR A 55 -7.83 -7.78 2.53
N GLY A 56 -7.72 -8.40 1.35
CA GLY A 56 -8.68 -8.21 0.25
C GLY A 56 -8.48 -6.89 -0.51
N ASN A 57 -7.57 -6.03 -0.07
CA ASN A 57 -7.21 -4.81 -0.80
C ASN A 57 -6.63 -5.17 -2.17
N THR A 58 -6.91 -4.34 -3.17
CA THR A 58 -6.48 -4.62 -4.55
C THR A 58 -5.16 -3.92 -4.85
N LEU A 59 -4.11 -4.69 -5.14
CA LEU A 59 -2.89 -4.15 -5.75
C LEU A 59 -3.15 -3.86 -7.23
N LEU A 60 -3.32 -2.58 -7.57
CA LEU A 60 -3.66 -2.15 -8.93
C LEU A 60 -2.42 -2.01 -9.82
N ARG A 61 -1.28 -1.59 -9.26
CA ARG A 61 0.02 -1.52 -9.95
C ARG A 61 1.14 -1.72 -8.95
N ALA A 62 2.19 -2.41 -9.40
CA ALA A 62 3.45 -2.57 -8.69
C ALA A 62 4.58 -2.41 -9.70
N ASP A 63 5.22 -1.24 -9.68
CA ASP A 63 6.30 -0.85 -10.57
C ASP A 63 7.33 -0.08 -9.74
N HIS A 64 8.19 -0.83 -9.05
CA HIS A 64 9.11 -0.30 -8.04
C HIS A 64 9.86 0.96 -8.56
N PRO A 65 9.88 2.06 -7.79
CA PRO A 65 9.50 2.17 -6.38
C PRO A 65 8.00 2.48 -6.13
N GLU A 66 7.16 2.45 -7.15
CA GLU A 66 5.78 2.95 -7.10
C GLU A 66 4.74 1.82 -7.03
N PHE A 67 3.82 1.92 -6.07
CA PHE A 67 2.77 0.94 -5.81
C PHE A 67 1.42 1.65 -5.66
N TYR A 68 0.38 1.08 -6.25
CA TYR A 68 -0.97 1.63 -6.20
C TYR A 68 -1.91 0.60 -5.62
N ILE A 69 -2.53 0.92 -4.50
CA ILE A 69 -3.34 -0.01 -3.72
C ILE A 69 -4.71 0.60 -3.49
N ARG A 70 -5.76 -0.11 -3.88
CA ARG A 70 -7.14 0.31 -3.63
C ARG A 70 -7.70 -0.41 -2.42
N LYS A 71 -8.31 0.36 -1.51
CA LYS A 71 -9.02 -0.20 -0.38
C LYS A 71 -10.24 -0.98 -0.84
N THR A 72 -10.40 -2.20 -0.33
CA THR A 72 -11.61 -2.97 -0.58
C THR A 72 -12.83 -2.21 -0.07
N SER A 73 -13.95 -2.36 -0.75
CA SER A 73 -15.25 -1.91 -0.24
C SER A 73 -15.86 -3.09 0.49
N ASP A 74 -16.05 -2.97 1.80
CA ASP A 74 -16.82 -3.95 2.58
C ASP A 74 -18.30 -3.53 2.60
#